data_AF-A0A5M8FNL9-F1
#
_entry.id   AF-A0A5M8FNL9-F1
#
_cell.length_a   1.000
_cell.length_b   1.000
_cell.length_c   1.000
_cell.angle_alpha   90.00
_cell.angle_beta   90.00
_cell.angle_gamma   90.00
#
_symmetry.space_group_name_H-M   'P 1'
#
loop_
_entity.id
_entity.type
_entity.pdbx_description
1 polymer ?
#
loop_
_entity_poly.entity_id
_entity_poly.type
_entity_poly.pdbx_seq_one_letter_code
_entity_poly.pdbx_strand_id
1 'polypeptide(L)'
;MFSKTLLRGLFMCAIAALCSIPAMAQTFDQNIGSRERPIGIRWWQRHLRDPSVEKFIARLEEDGIIVTKGDPIKFDPIGKFCDGNYPNALYANYGAPYTAAALGPSPRAIGGLPEEVKEVALELPIIRLAPDEAVVLVGMTPPPEAYFSYQIYLATRWYTNETEPGKNRIELLLNSLGDTVNMQTIKTIGLKPFERPMVFIYTADRGIDARVRAALRRAGYPAQIINTIVIPSATLKLGFESDSDTFLIANRNALWVDPLAGEAYVENPTYQVFRLTPEPEAVLNPFPAPPLRTRGTGQTEIDLTPALARLRAAIIQQYAIFGCTAKEYVTKTVAYEGYDFTQRKVTTLGDTRDALYLGAGTLPEFDLDDEMMLTEGEFLIAYGLNHMATGKATYVNLNAYTSGPSKMALGSAFPDDLEGSAYQYLSWDDPDSELTYAYKISRDCRIDEETNEPFCLQLAVPVAGCTNKDGSEILTDTSPLGVIFRLYLEPPTSIGAACPEVVYDQVIKFTCAQGTGA
;
A
#
# COMPACT_ATOMS: atom_id res chain seq x y z
N MET A 1 18.03 -27.76 75.83
CA MET A 1 18.56 -28.74 74.84
C MET A 1 18.56 -28.07 73.48
N PHE A 2 19.72 -28.05 72.86
CA PHE A 2 20.06 -27.33 71.63
C PHE A 2 19.12 -27.66 70.46
N SER A 3 18.67 -26.64 69.70
CA SER A 3 18.67 -26.69 68.23
C SER A 3 18.33 -25.33 67.59
N LYS A 4 19.32 -24.79 66.87
CA LYS A 4 19.22 -23.97 65.64
C LYS A 4 18.48 -22.62 65.71
N THR A 5 19.20 -21.63 66.24
CA THR A 5 19.00 -20.21 65.96
C THR A 5 20.18 -19.72 65.13
N LEU A 6 20.24 -20.06 63.83
CA LEU A 6 21.10 -19.39 62.85
C LEU A 6 20.75 -19.86 61.42
N LEU A 7 19.59 -19.46 60.90
CA LEU A 7 19.30 -19.32 59.45
C LEU A 7 17.85 -18.80 59.24
N ARG A 8 17.52 -17.65 59.82
CA ARG A 8 16.29 -16.90 59.52
C ARG A 8 16.64 -15.41 59.53
N GLY A 9 17.25 -14.96 58.43
CA GLY A 9 17.65 -13.57 58.26
C GLY A 9 17.96 -13.15 56.82
N LEU A 10 17.71 -14.02 55.83
CA LEU A 10 18.04 -13.75 54.43
C LEU A 10 17.03 -14.31 53.41
N PHE A 11 15.83 -14.70 53.86
CA PHE A 11 14.78 -15.26 52.98
C PHE A 11 13.38 -14.64 53.21
N MET A 12 13.35 -13.39 53.69
CA MET A 12 12.14 -12.55 53.71
C MET A 12 12.48 -11.11 53.29
N CYS A 13 13.12 -10.97 52.12
CA CYS A 13 13.17 -9.71 51.36
C CYS A 13 13.03 -9.93 49.83
N ALA A 14 12.69 -11.15 49.38
CA ALA A 14 12.54 -11.48 47.97
C ALA A 14 11.14 -12.02 47.59
N ILE A 15 10.19 -12.03 48.54
CA ILE A 15 8.79 -12.46 48.31
C ILE A 15 7.87 -11.37 48.86
N ALA A 16 8.03 -10.16 48.33
CA ALA A 16 7.07 -9.06 48.41
C ALA A 16 7.23 -8.09 47.22
N ALA A 17 7.84 -8.56 46.13
CA ALA A 17 8.16 -7.76 44.93
C ALA A 17 7.70 -8.40 43.61
N LEU A 18 6.79 -9.38 43.65
CA LEU A 18 6.32 -10.09 42.45
C LEU A 18 4.79 -10.29 42.38
N CYS A 19 4.02 -9.57 43.19
CA CYS A 19 2.55 -9.56 43.10
C CYS A 19 2.01 -8.14 43.27
N SER A 20 2.27 -7.28 42.28
CA SER A 20 1.51 -6.06 41.99
C SER A 20 2.16 -5.29 40.83
N ILE A 21 1.97 -5.78 39.60
CA ILE A 21 2.08 -4.94 38.39
C ILE A 21 0.94 -5.33 37.43
N PRO A 22 -0.26 -4.78 37.63
CA PRO A 22 -1.05 -4.20 36.56
C PRO A 22 -0.83 -2.67 36.58
N ALA A 23 -0.98 -2.01 35.45
CA ALA A 23 -0.84 -0.55 35.26
C ALA A 23 0.59 -0.01 35.18
N MET A 24 1.27 -0.29 34.07
CA MET A 24 2.29 0.62 33.51
C MET A 24 2.10 0.82 31.99
N ALA A 25 0.84 0.95 31.56
CA ALA A 25 0.45 1.34 30.20
C ALA A 25 -0.57 2.50 30.16
N GLN A 26 -0.94 3.08 31.33
CA GLN A 26 -2.00 4.10 31.42
C GLN A 26 -1.60 5.39 32.17
N THR A 27 -0.32 5.61 32.48
CA THR A 27 0.15 6.84 33.14
C THR A 27 1.06 7.73 32.31
N PHE A 28 1.17 7.49 31.00
CA PHE A 28 1.85 8.42 30.09
C PHE A 28 0.92 9.46 29.44
N ASP A 29 -0.38 9.46 29.78
CA ASP A 29 -1.40 10.22 29.05
C ASP A 29 -2.07 11.37 29.83
N GLN A 30 -1.51 11.82 30.96
CA GLN A 30 -2.12 12.92 31.73
C GLN A 30 -1.17 14.01 32.25
N ASN A 31 0.07 14.10 31.77
CA ASN A 31 0.99 15.18 32.20
C ASN A 31 1.85 15.81 31.08
N ILE A 32 1.26 16.00 29.89
CA ILE A 32 1.76 16.99 28.92
C ILE A 32 0.61 17.93 28.53
N GLY A 33 -0.07 18.43 29.55
CA GLY A 33 -0.84 19.67 29.46
C GLY A 33 0.09 20.85 29.73
N SER A 34 0.35 21.64 28.68
CA SER A 34 0.97 22.97 28.67
C SER A 34 2.44 23.08 28.27
N ARG A 35 2.64 23.87 27.21
CA ARG A 35 3.87 24.53 26.71
C ARG A 35 4.67 23.85 25.61
N GLU A 36 4.00 23.36 24.57
CA GLU A 36 4.49 23.61 23.22
C GLU A 36 3.42 24.41 22.45
N ARG A 37 3.70 25.69 22.23
CA ARG A 37 2.89 26.49 21.30
C ARG A 37 3.22 25.97 19.89
N PRO A 38 2.23 25.78 18.99
CA PRO A 38 2.47 25.34 17.62
C PRO A 38 3.11 26.49 16.84
N ILE A 39 4.41 26.68 17.00
CA ILE A 39 5.20 27.66 16.23
C ILE A 39 5.50 27.11 14.83
N GLY A 40 5.51 25.78 14.65
CA GLY A 40 5.82 25.13 13.37
C GLY A 40 4.74 25.28 12.29
N ILE A 41 3.47 25.05 12.64
CA ILE A 41 2.38 24.97 11.65
C ILE A 41 2.07 26.34 11.02
N ARG A 42 2.03 27.42 11.82
CA ARG A 42 1.81 28.79 11.31
C ARG A 42 3.00 29.37 10.55
N TRP A 43 4.23 28.90 10.81
CA TRP A 43 5.41 29.38 10.08
C TRP A 43 5.47 28.77 8.68
N TRP A 44 5.08 27.51 8.52
CA TRP A 44 5.09 26.80 7.23
C TRP A 44 3.81 27.00 6.39
N GLN A 45 2.62 27.10 6.99
CA GLN A 45 1.40 27.47 6.26
C GLN A 45 1.48 28.87 5.63
N ARG A 46 2.33 29.75 6.18
CA ARG A 46 2.65 31.06 5.59
C ARG A 46 3.70 30.98 4.46
N HIS A 47 4.43 29.86 4.36
CA HIS A 47 5.43 29.58 3.31
C HIS A 47 4.88 28.75 2.15
N LEU A 48 3.63 28.27 2.13
CA LEU A 48 3.05 27.66 0.92
C LEU A 48 2.70 28.69 -0.19
N ARG A 49 2.92 29.98 0.09
CA ARG A 49 3.27 30.99 -0.93
C ARG A 49 4.79 31.16 -0.90
N ASP A 50 5.54 30.15 -1.37
CA ASP A 50 6.96 30.05 -1.09
C ASP A 50 7.80 30.89 -2.06
N PRO A 51 8.41 32.01 -1.65
CA PRO A 51 9.42 32.67 -2.47
C PRO A 51 10.61 31.74 -2.78
N SER A 52 10.75 30.59 -2.12
CA SER A 52 11.77 29.59 -2.43
C SER A 52 11.41 28.69 -3.63
N VAL A 53 10.13 28.36 -3.88
CA VAL A 53 9.71 27.60 -5.08
C VAL A 53 9.91 28.46 -6.33
N GLU A 54 9.50 29.73 -6.28
CA GLU A 54 9.76 30.68 -7.38
C GLU A 54 11.25 30.86 -7.63
N LYS A 55 12.07 30.98 -6.57
CA LYS A 55 13.53 30.98 -6.71
C LYS A 55 14.04 29.69 -7.33
N PHE A 56 13.53 28.52 -6.92
CA PHE A 56 13.96 27.23 -7.46
C PHE A 56 13.67 27.15 -8.96
N ILE A 57 12.47 27.52 -9.40
CA ILE A 57 12.10 27.60 -10.82
C ILE A 57 13.05 28.55 -11.55
N ALA A 58 13.26 29.76 -11.04
CA ALA A 58 14.18 30.71 -11.65
C ALA A 58 15.62 30.17 -11.76
N ARG A 59 16.10 29.41 -10.75
CA ARG A 59 17.44 28.78 -10.79
C ARG A 59 17.54 27.65 -11.81
N LEU A 60 16.45 26.95 -12.10
CA LEU A 60 16.39 25.93 -13.14
C LEU A 60 16.39 26.58 -14.53
N GLU A 61 15.59 27.64 -14.72
CA GLU A 61 15.50 28.39 -15.97
C GLU A 61 16.85 29.07 -16.31
N GLU A 62 17.54 29.63 -15.32
CA GLU A 62 18.92 30.14 -15.45
C GLU A 62 19.91 29.06 -15.94
N ASP A 63 19.67 27.80 -15.57
CA ASP A 63 20.49 26.65 -15.98
C ASP A 63 20.02 26.03 -17.31
N GLY A 64 19.11 26.67 -18.05
CA GLY A 64 18.59 26.16 -19.33
C GLY A 64 17.68 24.94 -19.16
N ILE A 65 16.81 24.95 -18.16
CA ILE A 65 15.79 23.91 -17.94
C ILE A 65 14.42 24.55 -18.06
N ILE A 66 13.61 24.06 -18.99
CA ILE A 66 12.19 24.39 -19.11
C ILE A 66 11.45 23.72 -17.97
N VAL A 67 10.66 24.50 -17.22
CA VAL A 67 9.85 24.01 -16.10
C VAL A 67 8.37 24.06 -16.47
N THR A 68 7.74 22.89 -16.53
CA THR A 68 6.29 22.78 -16.74
C THR A 68 5.63 22.35 -15.44
N LYS A 69 4.65 23.13 -14.97
CA LYS A 69 3.87 22.80 -13.78
C LYS A 69 2.88 21.65 -14.08
N GLY A 70 2.79 20.72 -13.14
CA GLY A 70 1.72 19.72 -13.07
C GLY A 70 0.88 19.90 -11.81
N ASP A 71 -0.02 18.95 -11.60
CA ASP A 71 -0.97 18.98 -10.51
C ASP A 71 -0.79 17.79 -9.56
N PRO A 72 -0.74 18.01 -8.24
CA PRO A 72 -1.00 16.96 -7.27
C PRO A 72 -2.50 16.61 -7.34
N ILE A 73 -2.83 15.33 -7.47
CA ILE A 73 -4.24 14.91 -7.56
C ILE A 73 -4.57 13.79 -6.59
N LYS A 74 -5.82 13.72 -6.16
CA LYS A 74 -6.43 12.49 -5.64
C LYS A 74 -6.44 11.44 -6.75
N PHE A 75 -5.90 10.26 -6.45
CA PHE A 75 -5.95 9.12 -7.35
C PHE A 75 -7.01 8.12 -6.85
N ASP A 76 -8.16 8.10 -7.52
CA ASP A 76 -9.34 7.33 -7.11
C ASP A 76 -9.84 6.42 -8.24
N PRO A 77 -9.23 5.24 -8.45
CA PRO A 77 -9.67 4.29 -9.47
C PRO A 77 -11.10 3.79 -9.29
N ILE A 78 -11.59 3.68 -8.04
CA ILE A 78 -12.94 3.20 -7.73
C ILE A 78 -13.96 4.24 -8.21
N GLY A 79 -13.82 5.50 -7.78
CA GLY A 79 -14.68 6.59 -8.22
C GLY A 79 -14.64 6.78 -9.73
N LYS A 80 -13.45 6.75 -10.34
CA LYS A 80 -13.29 6.89 -11.80
C LYS A 80 -13.93 5.75 -12.60
N PHE A 81 -13.93 4.52 -12.08
CA PHE A 81 -14.68 3.43 -12.70
C PHE A 81 -16.19 3.69 -12.63
N CYS A 82 -16.70 4.08 -11.46
CA CYS A 82 -18.12 4.36 -11.26
C CYS A 82 -18.64 5.55 -12.07
N ASP A 83 -17.80 6.54 -12.35
CA ASP A 83 -18.11 7.66 -13.25
C ASP A 83 -18.02 7.27 -14.75
N GLY A 84 -17.66 6.02 -15.07
CA GLY A 84 -17.49 5.51 -16.43
C GLY A 84 -16.15 5.86 -17.10
N ASN A 85 -15.29 6.64 -16.43
CA ASN A 85 -14.02 7.14 -16.96
C ASN A 85 -12.95 6.04 -17.04
N TYR A 86 -12.94 5.08 -16.10
CA TYR A 86 -11.98 3.96 -16.09
C TYR A 86 -12.66 2.64 -16.48
N PRO A 87 -11.97 1.69 -17.16
CA PRO A 87 -12.49 0.37 -17.52
C PRO A 87 -12.64 -0.57 -16.34
N ASN A 88 -11.88 -0.37 -15.27
CA ASN A 88 -11.98 -1.08 -14.00
C ASN A 88 -11.34 -0.25 -12.87
N ALA A 89 -11.50 -0.69 -11.63
CA ALA A 89 -11.06 -0.03 -10.40
C ALA A 89 -9.67 -0.51 -9.91
N LEU A 90 -8.91 -1.24 -10.74
CA LEU A 90 -7.50 -1.60 -10.53
C LEU A 90 -7.19 -2.33 -9.21
N TYR A 91 -8.16 -3.02 -8.62
CA TYR A 91 -8.04 -3.61 -7.27
C TYR A 91 -7.49 -2.60 -6.23
N ALA A 92 -7.84 -1.32 -6.39
CA ALA A 92 -7.42 -0.28 -5.45
C ALA A 92 -7.90 -0.61 -4.03
N ASN A 93 -7.08 -0.28 -3.04
CA ASN A 93 -7.36 -0.56 -1.64
C ASN A 93 -8.48 0.36 -1.13
N TYR A 94 -9.61 -0.22 -0.72
CA TYR A 94 -10.72 0.58 -0.18
C TYR A 94 -10.37 1.05 1.24
N GLY A 95 -10.60 2.33 1.55
CA GLY A 95 -10.24 2.93 2.83
C GLY A 95 -8.76 3.32 3.00
N ALA A 96 -7.90 3.07 2.01
CA ALA A 96 -6.49 3.50 2.01
C ALA A 96 -6.21 4.35 0.74
N PRO A 97 -6.36 5.68 0.84
CA PRO A 97 -6.39 6.55 -0.34
C PRO A 97 -5.02 6.81 -0.97
N TYR A 98 -5.06 7.17 -2.25
CA TYR A 98 -3.86 7.46 -3.05
C TYR A 98 -3.84 8.92 -3.50
N THR A 99 -2.63 9.46 -3.62
CA THR A 99 -2.39 10.69 -4.39
C THR A 99 -1.48 10.37 -5.58
N ALA A 100 -1.50 11.20 -6.62
CA ALA A 100 -0.64 11.03 -7.78
C ALA A 100 -0.09 12.37 -8.26
N ALA A 101 0.84 12.30 -9.21
CA ALA A 101 1.34 13.46 -9.95
C ALA A 101 0.77 13.43 -11.37
N ALA A 102 -0.08 14.40 -11.69
CA ALA A 102 -0.60 14.60 -13.05
C ALA A 102 0.25 15.64 -13.78
N LEU A 103 0.65 15.34 -15.02
CA LEU A 103 1.53 16.18 -15.82
C LEU A 103 1.03 16.19 -17.28
N GLY A 104 1.17 17.33 -17.94
CA GLY A 104 0.96 17.45 -19.39
C GLY A 104 2.03 16.68 -20.19
N PRO A 105 2.09 16.84 -21.52
CA PRO A 105 3.19 16.31 -22.34
C PRO A 105 4.51 17.09 -22.15
N SER A 106 5.64 16.51 -22.58
CA SER A 106 6.94 17.22 -22.60
C SER A 106 6.90 18.31 -23.67
N PRO A 107 7.55 19.48 -23.47
CA PRO A 107 7.76 20.46 -24.53
C PRO A 107 8.54 19.91 -25.74
N ARG A 108 9.33 18.84 -25.56
CA ARG A 108 10.04 18.14 -26.64
C ARG A 108 9.19 17.09 -27.35
N ALA A 109 7.96 16.84 -26.89
CA ALA A 109 7.03 16.01 -27.64
C ALA A 109 6.56 16.80 -28.88
N ILE A 110 7.08 16.45 -30.05
CA ILE A 110 6.80 17.15 -31.33
C ILE A 110 5.39 16.82 -31.87
N GLY A 111 4.72 15.83 -31.28
CA GLY A 111 3.29 15.61 -31.41
C GLY A 111 2.66 15.56 -30.02
N GLY A 112 1.34 15.68 -29.94
CA GLY A 112 0.62 15.16 -28.76
C GLY A 112 1.05 13.71 -28.49
N LEU A 113 0.60 13.14 -27.36
CA LEU A 113 0.61 11.67 -27.23
C LEU A 113 0.24 11.09 -28.61
N PRO A 114 0.99 10.11 -29.17
CA PRO A 114 0.63 9.51 -30.45
C PRO A 114 -0.87 9.27 -30.44
N GLU A 115 -1.56 9.52 -31.55
CA GLU A 115 -3.02 9.40 -31.66
C GLU A 115 -3.58 8.03 -31.18
N GLU A 116 -2.73 7.07 -30.85
CA GLU A 116 -3.04 5.86 -30.11
C GLU A 116 -2.05 5.56 -28.97
N VAL A 117 -2.43 5.95 -27.74
CA VAL A 117 -2.71 4.92 -26.73
C VAL A 117 -4.22 4.90 -26.52
N LYS A 118 -4.98 4.62 -27.59
CA LYS A 118 -6.40 4.27 -27.47
C LYS A 118 -6.58 2.87 -26.88
N GLU A 119 -5.52 2.08 -26.80
CA GLU A 119 -5.56 0.69 -26.35
C GLU A 119 -5.47 0.52 -24.83
N VAL A 120 -4.92 1.48 -24.10
CA VAL A 120 -5.07 1.50 -22.64
C VAL A 120 -6.29 2.34 -22.37
N ALA A 121 -7.45 1.69 -22.25
CA ALA A 121 -8.74 2.33 -22.01
C ALA A 121 -8.82 3.16 -20.71
N LEU A 122 -7.71 3.37 -20.00
CA LEU A 122 -7.62 4.11 -18.74
C LEU A 122 -7.03 5.51 -18.97
N GLU A 123 -7.77 6.55 -18.57
CA GLU A 123 -7.26 7.91 -18.37
C GLU A 123 -6.40 7.99 -17.08
N LEU A 124 -5.38 7.14 -16.97
CA LEU A 124 -4.41 7.24 -15.89
C LEU A 124 -3.55 8.50 -16.07
N PRO A 125 -3.05 9.11 -14.98
CA PRO A 125 -2.08 10.21 -15.05
C PRO A 125 -0.68 9.67 -15.43
N ILE A 126 -0.59 8.96 -16.56
CA ILE A 126 0.64 8.38 -17.07
C ILE A 126 1.44 9.39 -17.87
N ILE A 127 2.76 9.28 -17.78
CA ILE A 127 3.70 10.19 -18.43
C ILE A 127 4.75 9.41 -19.21
N ARG A 128 5.27 10.05 -20.26
CA ARG A 128 6.56 9.68 -20.87
C ARG A 128 7.62 10.67 -20.44
N LEU A 129 8.87 10.20 -20.41
CA LEU A 129 10.04 10.99 -20.05
C LEU A 129 11.16 10.70 -21.03
N ALA A 130 11.81 11.74 -21.54
CA ALA A 130 13.10 11.58 -22.21
C ALA A 130 14.20 11.21 -21.18
N PRO A 131 15.31 10.58 -21.61
CA PRO A 131 16.36 10.10 -20.71
C PRO A 131 16.99 11.16 -19.80
N ASP A 132 16.96 12.42 -20.22
CA ASP A 132 17.48 13.60 -19.50
C ASP A 132 16.36 14.48 -18.89
N GLU A 133 15.14 13.99 -18.78
CA GLU A 133 14.08 14.69 -18.03
C GLU A 133 14.07 14.29 -16.55
N ALA A 134 13.42 15.14 -15.76
CA ALA A 134 13.05 14.82 -14.40
C ALA A 134 11.62 15.23 -14.08
N VAL A 135 11.02 14.55 -13.12
CA VAL A 135 9.85 15.05 -12.38
C VAL A 135 10.29 15.41 -10.97
N VAL A 136 9.84 16.55 -10.46
CA VAL A 136 10.14 17.00 -9.11
C VAL A 136 8.86 17.23 -8.33
N LEU A 137 8.80 16.66 -7.12
CA LEU A 137 7.79 16.99 -6.11
C LEU A 137 8.43 17.87 -5.03
N VAL A 138 7.80 18.99 -4.69
CA VAL A 138 8.26 19.89 -3.61
C VAL A 138 7.10 20.21 -2.69
N GLY A 139 7.21 19.90 -1.39
CA GLY A 139 6.13 20.18 -0.46
C GLY A 139 6.31 19.57 0.91
N MET A 140 5.20 19.16 1.52
CA MET A 140 5.16 18.47 2.81
C MET A 140 4.79 17.01 2.64
N THR A 141 5.28 16.17 3.56
CA THR A 141 4.75 14.82 3.79
C THR A 141 3.33 14.87 4.38
N PRO A 142 2.57 13.76 4.34
CA PRO A 142 1.21 13.69 4.85
C PRO A 142 1.09 13.96 6.37
N PRO A 143 -0.13 14.18 6.88
CA PRO A 143 -0.40 14.17 8.33
C PRO A 143 -0.08 12.81 8.98
N PRO A 144 -0.03 12.72 10.32
CA PRO A 144 0.24 11.46 11.00
C PRO A 144 -0.70 10.32 10.59
N GLU A 145 -0.11 9.18 10.23
CA GLU A 145 -0.79 7.97 9.79
C GLU A 145 0.06 6.72 10.02
N ALA A 146 -0.48 5.53 9.81
CA ALA A 146 0.24 4.27 10.01
C ALA A 146 1.25 3.96 8.90
N TYR A 147 0.98 4.39 7.66
CA TYR A 147 1.85 4.12 6.52
C TYR A 147 1.66 5.12 5.38
N PHE A 148 2.78 5.66 4.87
CA PHE A 148 2.81 6.32 3.57
C PHE A 148 4.05 5.98 2.75
N SER A 149 3.93 6.14 1.44
CA SER A 149 5.04 5.97 0.52
C SER A 149 4.92 6.73 -0.80
N TYR A 150 6.06 6.91 -1.47
CA TYR A 150 6.22 7.54 -2.76
C TYR A 150 6.88 6.56 -3.74
N GLN A 151 6.25 6.35 -4.90
CA GLN A 151 6.66 5.36 -5.88
C GLN A 151 6.46 5.87 -7.31
N ILE A 152 7.35 5.44 -8.20
CA ILE A 152 7.12 5.48 -9.65
C ILE A 152 7.01 4.05 -10.19
N TYR A 153 6.01 3.82 -11.04
CA TYR A 153 5.73 2.52 -11.65
C TYR A 153 6.00 2.56 -13.14
N LEU A 154 6.48 1.46 -13.72
CA LEU A 154 6.31 1.19 -15.14
C LEU A 154 4.82 0.94 -15.38
N ALA A 155 4.13 1.93 -15.94
CA ALA A 155 2.70 1.87 -16.10
C ALA A 155 2.31 1.02 -17.30
N THR A 156 2.79 1.36 -18.48
CA THR A 156 2.49 0.59 -19.70
C THR A 156 3.75 0.31 -20.51
N ARG A 157 3.76 -0.83 -21.18
CA ARG A 157 4.84 -1.25 -22.07
C ARG A 157 4.29 -1.88 -23.34
N TRP A 158 4.89 -1.52 -24.47
CA TRP A 158 4.67 -2.17 -25.74
C TRP A 158 5.46 -3.48 -25.84
N TYR A 159 4.76 -4.59 -26.04
CA TYR A 159 5.38 -5.88 -26.32
C TYR A 159 5.14 -6.30 -27.77
N THR A 160 6.23 -6.58 -28.47
CA THR A 160 6.18 -7.22 -29.78
C THR A 160 5.94 -8.72 -29.58
N ASN A 161 4.93 -9.26 -30.27
CA ASN A 161 4.72 -10.70 -30.28
C ASN A 161 5.65 -11.32 -31.34
N GLU A 162 6.73 -11.94 -30.87
CA GLU A 162 7.74 -12.57 -31.73
C GLU A 162 7.21 -13.85 -32.41
N THR A 163 6.22 -14.51 -31.79
CA THR A 163 5.63 -15.76 -32.29
C THR A 163 4.46 -15.54 -33.26
N GLU A 164 3.80 -14.39 -33.20
CA GLU A 164 2.70 -14.02 -34.09
C GLU A 164 2.89 -12.56 -34.57
N PRO A 165 3.65 -12.36 -35.66
CA PRO A 165 3.88 -11.03 -36.23
C PRO A 165 2.56 -10.31 -36.51
N GLY A 166 2.38 -9.12 -35.93
CA GLY A 166 1.15 -8.32 -36.04
C GLY A 166 0.24 -8.35 -34.81
N LYS A 167 0.52 -9.20 -33.79
CA LYS A 167 -0.19 -9.18 -32.50
C LYS A 167 0.61 -8.47 -31.40
N ASN A 168 1.12 -7.29 -31.72
CA ASN A 168 1.72 -6.44 -30.70
C ASN A 168 0.63 -5.98 -29.72
N ARG A 169 1.00 -5.75 -28.46
CA ARG A 169 0.05 -5.33 -27.42
C ARG A 169 0.69 -4.34 -26.46
N ILE A 170 -0.11 -3.38 -26.01
CA ILE A 170 0.22 -2.55 -24.85
C ILE A 170 -0.29 -3.26 -23.60
N GLU A 171 0.60 -3.53 -22.66
CA GLU A 171 0.23 -4.12 -21.37
C GLU A 171 0.24 -3.06 -20.28
N LEU A 172 -0.79 -3.04 -19.44
CA LEU A 172 -0.80 -2.30 -18.18
C LEU A 172 -0.12 -3.16 -17.10
N LEU A 173 1.03 -2.70 -16.61
CA LEU A 173 1.86 -3.44 -15.67
C LEU A 173 1.73 -2.89 -14.24
N LEU A 174 1.92 -1.58 -14.10
CA LEU A 174 2.06 -0.90 -12.80
C LEU A 174 3.13 -1.57 -11.91
N ASN A 175 4.25 -1.99 -12.50
CA ASN A 175 5.34 -2.66 -11.79
C ASN A 175 6.30 -1.65 -11.16
N SER A 176 6.70 -1.88 -9.91
CA SER A 176 7.69 -1.05 -9.21
C SER A 176 9.04 -1.06 -9.91
N LEU A 177 9.71 0.09 -9.87
CA LEU A 177 11.00 0.32 -10.52
C LEU A 177 12.19 0.29 -9.55
N GLY A 178 12.03 -0.41 -8.42
CA GLY A 178 13.01 -0.52 -7.37
C GLY A 178 12.39 -0.28 -5.99
N ASP A 179 13.24 0.07 -5.03
CA ASP A 179 12.79 0.32 -3.66
C ASP A 179 11.89 1.54 -3.55
N THR A 180 10.76 1.33 -2.89
CA THR A 180 9.83 2.39 -2.48
C THR A 180 10.47 3.29 -1.42
N VAL A 181 10.26 4.60 -1.51
CA VAL A 181 10.59 5.53 -0.41
C VAL A 181 9.37 5.67 0.49
N ASN A 182 9.52 5.33 1.76
CA ASN A 182 8.42 5.28 2.73
C ASN A 182 8.74 6.08 3.99
N MET A 183 7.81 6.10 4.93
CA MET A 183 7.94 6.85 6.18
C MET A 183 9.21 6.54 7.00
N GLN A 184 9.85 5.37 6.82
CA GLN A 184 11.10 5.01 7.51
C GLN A 184 12.37 5.38 6.72
N THR A 185 12.27 5.52 5.39
CA THR A 185 13.42 5.74 4.50
C THR A 185 13.49 7.14 3.90
N ILE A 186 12.40 7.91 3.98
CA ILE A 186 12.32 9.27 3.45
C ILE A 186 13.34 10.19 4.15
N LYS A 187 14.06 10.97 3.34
CA LYS A 187 14.93 12.04 3.82
C LYS A 187 14.08 13.26 4.14
N THR A 188 13.95 13.57 5.43
CA THR A 188 13.32 14.78 5.93
C THR A 188 13.95 15.24 7.25
N ILE A 189 13.52 16.39 7.79
CA ILE A 189 14.05 16.95 9.04
C ILE A 189 13.02 16.82 10.17
N GLY A 190 13.43 16.12 11.23
CA GLY A 190 12.62 15.90 12.42
C GLY A 190 12.68 14.45 12.88
N LEU A 191 12.17 14.17 14.09
CA LEU A 191 12.13 12.81 14.64
C LEU A 191 11.04 11.94 14.00
N LYS A 192 9.92 12.56 13.62
CA LYS A 192 8.80 11.90 12.94
C LYS A 192 8.66 12.44 11.52
N PRO A 193 8.30 11.60 10.54
CA PRO A 193 8.34 11.95 9.12
C PRO A 193 7.09 12.68 8.62
N PHE A 194 6.12 12.98 9.48
CA PHE A 194 4.83 13.60 9.13
C PHE A 194 4.87 15.12 9.14
N GLU A 195 4.13 15.74 8.20
CA GLU A 195 4.04 17.19 8.01
C GLU A 195 5.43 17.87 7.94
N ARG A 196 6.38 17.20 7.28
CA ARG A 196 7.75 17.66 7.13
C ARG A 196 8.07 18.06 5.70
N PRO A 197 8.94 19.07 5.49
CA PRO A 197 9.39 19.43 4.16
C PRO A 197 10.08 18.26 3.46
N MET A 198 9.78 18.09 2.18
CA MET A 198 10.40 17.07 1.33
C MET A 198 10.58 17.59 -0.10
N VAL A 199 11.59 17.03 -0.77
CA VAL A 199 11.75 17.12 -2.21
C VAL A 199 12.02 15.73 -2.75
N PHE A 200 11.32 15.35 -3.83
CA PHE A 200 11.62 14.15 -4.60
C PHE A 200 12.07 14.55 -6.01
N ILE A 201 13.15 13.92 -6.47
CA ILE A 201 13.63 14.01 -7.85
C ILE A 201 13.48 12.63 -8.48
N TYR A 202 12.62 12.52 -9.47
CA TYR A 202 12.45 11.32 -10.30
C TYR A 202 13.20 11.53 -11.60
N THR A 203 14.30 10.82 -11.83
CA THR A 203 15.09 10.95 -13.06
C THR A 203 15.92 9.70 -13.33
N ALA A 204 16.26 9.47 -14.59
CA ALA A 204 17.21 8.45 -15.00
C ALA A 204 18.67 8.95 -14.98
N ASP A 205 18.90 10.27 -14.89
CA ASP A 205 20.19 10.88 -15.21
C ASP A 205 20.87 11.56 -14.01
N ARG A 206 22.14 11.23 -13.78
CA ARG A 206 22.95 11.76 -12.67
C ARG A 206 23.28 13.23 -12.85
N GLY A 207 23.52 13.68 -14.08
CA GLY A 207 23.79 15.07 -14.41
C GLY A 207 22.57 15.94 -14.14
N ILE A 208 21.38 15.45 -14.51
CA ILE A 208 20.11 16.12 -14.21
C ILE A 208 19.85 16.18 -12.70
N ASP A 209 19.97 15.06 -11.99
CA ASP A 209 19.84 15.05 -10.52
C ASP A 209 20.79 16.07 -9.86
N ALA A 210 22.06 16.14 -10.30
CA ALA A 210 23.04 17.08 -9.78
C ALA A 210 22.66 18.55 -10.06
N ARG A 211 22.18 18.87 -11.27
CA ARG A 211 21.71 20.22 -11.65
C ARG A 211 20.51 20.62 -10.80
N VAL A 212 19.53 19.73 -10.65
CA VAL A 212 18.33 19.97 -9.83
C VAL A 212 18.70 20.19 -8.37
N ARG A 213 19.57 19.35 -7.79
CA ARG A 213 20.11 19.55 -6.43
C ARG A 213 20.84 20.87 -6.28
N ALA A 214 21.62 21.29 -7.28
CA ALA A 214 22.31 22.57 -7.25
C ALA A 214 21.32 23.75 -7.24
N ALA A 215 20.30 23.72 -8.10
CA ALA A 215 19.24 24.73 -8.16
C ALA A 215 18.45 24.80 -6.84
N LEU A 216 18.07 23.66 -6.26
CA LEU A 216 17.42 23.57 -4.95
C LEU A 216 18.27 24.25 -3.85
N ARG A 217 19.57 23.95 -3.77
CA ARG A 217 20.45 24.59 -2.78
C ARG A 217 20.57 26.10 -3.00
N ARG A 218 20.69 26.56 -4.25
CA ARG A 218 20.73 28.00 -4.59
C ARG A 218 19.41 28.72 -4.25
N ALA A 219 18.29 27.98 -4.25
CA ALA A 219 16.98 28.47 -3.82
C ALA A 219 16.78 28.43 -2.29
N GLY A 220 17.68 27.78 -1.54
CA GLY A 220 17.68 27.74 -0.07
C GLY A 220 17.19 26.43 0.54
N TYR A 221 16.93 25.40 -0.26
CA TYR A 221 16.49 24.10 0.25
C TYR A 221 17.65 23.35 0.93
N PRO A 222 17.45 22.79 2.13
CA PRO A 222 18.45 21.97 2.79
C PRO A 222 18.66 20.66 2.03
N ALA A 223 19.91 20.23 1.88
CA ALA A 223 20.23 18.98 1.17
C ALA A 223 19.63 17.73 1.86
N GLN A 224 19.35 17.83 3.16
CA GLN A 224 18.83 16.76 4.01
C GLN A 224 17.38 16.36 3.69
N ILE A 225 16.63 17.14 2.91
CA ILE A 225 15.24 16.82 2.54
C ILE A 225 15.09 16.33 1.09
N ILE A 226 16.22 16.20 0.36
CA ILE A 226 16.20 15.88 -1.07
C ILE A 226 16.40 14.38 -1.30
N ASN A 227 15.32 13.74 -1.74
CA ASN A 227 15.23 12.36 -2.14
C ASN A 227 15.40 12.23 -3.65
N THR A 228 16.07 11.17 -4.11
CA THR A 228 16.12 10.81 -5.53
C THR A 228 15.50 9.42 -5.68
N ILE A 229 14.48 9.32 -6.52
CA ILE A 229 13.92 8.06 -6.98
C ILE A 229 14.45 7.84 -8.40
N VAL A 230 15.37 6.89 -8.54
CA VAL A 230 16.04 6.64 -9.82
C VAL A 230 15.08 5.89 -10.75
N ILE A 231 15.01 6.35 -12.00
CA ILE A 231 14.35 5.65 -13.10
C ILE A 231 15.42 4.81 -13.81
N PRO A 232 15.44 3.48 -13.62
CA PRO A 232 16.54 2.63 -14.10
C PRO A 232 16.49 2.45 -15.63
N SER A 233 17.12 3.36 -16.38
CA SER A 233 17.05 3.39 -17.86
C SER A 233 17.53 2.11 -18.55
N ALA A 234 18.41 1.33 -17.92
CA ALA A 234 18.92 0.07 -18.46
C ALA A 234 17.83 -0.97 -18.77
N THR A 235 16.68 -0.90 -18.12
CA THR A 235 15.56 -1.84 -18.30
C THR A 235 14.32 -1.19 -18.93
N LEU A 236 14.43 0.05 -19.40
CA LEU A 236 13.31 0.90 -19.81
C LEU A 236 13.50 1.49 -21.21
N LYS A 237 12.40 1.74 -21.90
CA LYS A 237 12.33 2.47 -23.16
C LYS A 237 11.87 3.91 -22.88
N LEU A 238 12.83 4.76 -22.49
CA LEU A 238 12.60 6.20 -22.30
C LEU A 238 12.55 6.90 -23.67
N GLY A 239 11.81 8.02 -23.74
CA GLY A 239 11.59 8.75 -24.99
C GLY A 239 10.11 9.05 -25.23
N PHE A 240 9.79 9.48 -26.45
CA PHE A 240 8.43 9.88 -26.83
C PHE A 240 7.84 9.02 -27.96
N GLU A 241 8.58 7.98 -28.36
CA GLU A 241 8.26 7.12 -29.49
C GLU A 241 7.00 6.28 -29.18
N SER A 242 6.30 5.80 -30.21
CA SER A 242 5.04 5.08 -30.02
C SER A 242 5.18 3.87 -29.10
N ASP A 243 6.34 3.20 -29.09
CA ASP A 243 6.65 2.05 -28.24
C ASP A 243 7.43 2.40 -26.95
N SER A 244 7.59 3.69 -26.63
CA SER A 244 8.19 4.13 -25.37
C SER A 244 7.30 3.78 -24.18
N ASP A 245 7.95 3.38 -23.09
CA ASP A 245 7.32 3.07 -21.82
C ASP A 245 6.61 4.30 -21.24
N THR A 246 5.53 4.06 -20.51
CA THR A 246 4.87 5.11 -19.71
C THR A 246 5.03 4.85 -18.23
N PHE A 247 4.92 5.90 -17.42
CA PHE A 247 5.14 5.86 -15.99
C PHE A 247 3.97 6.45 -15.23
N LEU A 248 3.69 5.91 -14.05
CA LEU A 248 2.74 6.46 -13.08
C LEU A 248 3.51 6.81 -11.81
N ILE A 249 3.36 8.05 -11.33
CA ILE A 249 3.82 8.42 -9.98
C ILE A 249 2.59 8.43 -9.08
N ALA A 250 2.53 7.47 -8.16
CA ALA A 250 1.42 7.34 -7.21
C ALA A 250 1.96 7.09 -5.80
N ASN A 251 1.34 7.75 -4.84
CA ASN A 251 1.71 7.77 -3.43
C ASN A 251 0.62 7.08 -2.63
N ARG A 252 1.01 6.24 -1.68
CA ARG A 252 0.09 5.48 -0.82
C ARG A 252 -0.02 6.15 0.53
N ASN A 253 -1.21 6.04 1.13
CA ASN A 253 -1.51 6.53 2.47
C ASN A 253 -2.47 5.52 3.15
N ALA A 254 -2.34 5.30 4.45
CA ALA A 254 -3.16 4.35 5.18
C ALA A 254 -3.25 4.68 6.68
N LEU A 255 -4.48 4.61 7.20
CA LEU A 255 -4.84 4.77 8.61
C LEU A 255 -4.36 6.09 9.21
N TRP A 256 -5.06 7.15 8.84
CA TRP A 256 -4.88 8.47 9.41
C TRP A 256 -5.13 8.47 10.93
N VAL A 257 -4.28 9.15 11.67
CA VAL A 257 -4.54 9.43 13.10
C VAL A 257 -5.71 10.42 13.23
N ASP A 258 -5.78 11.40 12.33
CA ASP A 258 -6.91 12.32 12.16
C ASP A 258 -7.53 12.11 10.76
N PRO A 259 -8.68 11.43 10.66
CA PRO A 259 -9.33 11.17 9.38
C PRO A 259 -9.64 12.44 8.57
N LEU A 260 -10.06 13.53 9.22
CA LEU A 260 -10.41 14.77 8.50
C LEU A 260 -9.17 15.46 7.93
N ALA A 261 -8.05 15.44 8.67
CA ALA A 261 -6.78 15.94 8.15
C ALA A 261 -6.27 15.11 6.98
N GLY A 262 -6.42 13.78 7.07
CA GLY A 262 -6.09 12.84 5.99
C GLY A 262 -6.92 13.05 4.72
N GLU A 263 -8.24 13.14 4.85
CA GLU A 263 -9.15 13.45 3.75
C GLU A 263 -8.79 14.79 3.10
N ALA A 264 -8.54 15.83 3.91
CA ALA A 264 -8.13 17.14 3.39
C ALA A 264 -6.81 17.08 2.61
N TYR A 265 -5.84 16.28 3.08
CA TYR A 265 -4.57 16.05 2.37
C TYR A 265 -4.78 15.30 1.05
N VAL A 266 -5.63 14.28 0.99
CA VAL A 266 -5.88 13.53 -0.25
C VAL A 266 -6.58 14.39 -1.29
N GLU A 267 -7.58 15.17 -0.88
CA GLU A 267 -8.29 16.10 -1.76
C GLU A 267 -7.38 17.24 -2.23
N ASN A 268 -6.45 17.69 -1.39
CA ASN A 268 -5.51 18.78 -1.69
C ASN A 268 -4.08 18.44 -1.21
N PRO A 269 -3.32 17.61 -1.95
CA PRO A 269 -2.02 17.18 -1.48
C PRO A 269 -1.05 18.35 -1.32
N THR A 270 -0.28 18.33 -0.25
CA THR A 270 0.55 19.47 0.20
C THR A 270 1.89 19.57 -0.53
N TYR A 271 1.96 19.09 -1.77
CA TYR A 271 3.14 19.15 -2.63
C TYR A 271 2.81 19.68 -4.03
N GLN A 272 3.78 20.35 -4.65
CA GLN A 272 3.72 20.81 -6.03
C GLN A 272 4.48 19.86 -6.95
N VAL A 273 4.04 19.77 -8.21
CA VAL A 273 4.60 18.87 -9.23
C VAL A 273 5.21 19.68 -10.36
N PHE A 274 6.42 19.33 -10.79
CA PHE A 274 7.10 19.96 -11.92
C PHE A 274 7.71 18.91 -12.85
N ARG A 275 7.50 19.03 -14.17
CA ARG A 275 8.38 18.41 -15.17
C ARG A 275 9.53 19.36 -15.48
N LEU A 276 10.73 18.81 -15.55
CA LEU A 276 11.96 19.49 -15.91
C LEU A 276 12.48 18.95 -17.24
N THR A 277 12.64 19.84 -18.21
CA THR A 277 13.09 19.50 -19.58
C THR A 277 14.29 20.38 -19.95
N PRO A 278 15.52 19.84 -20.00
CA PRO A 278 16.70 20.59 -20.43
C PRO A 278 16.56 21.11 -21.87
N GLU A 279 17.01 22.34 -22.10
CA GLU A 279 17.11 22.96 -23.43
C GLU A 279 18.44 23.75 -23.52
N PRO A 280 19.41 23.31 -24.36
CA PRO A 280 19.37 22.13 -25.22
C PRO A 280 19.42 20.81 -24.41
N GLU A 281 19.23 19.68 -25.10
CA GLU A 281 19.34 18.34 -24.51
C GLU A 281 20.66 18.15 -23.75
N ALA A 282 20.59 17.49 -22.60
CA ALA A 282 21.77 17.23 -21.80
C ALA A 282 22.57 16.04 -22.34
N VAL A 283 23.89 16.07 -22.14
CA VAL A 283 24.73 14.89 -22.35
C VAL A 283 24.37 13.83 -21.31
N LEU A 284 23.90 12.67 -21.78
CA LEU A 284 23.42 11.59 -20.93
C LEU A 284 24.54 11.02 -20.04
N ASN A 285 24.21 10.85 -18.77
CA ASN A 285 24.99 10.22 -17.71
C ASN A 285 24.03 9.42 -16.80
N PRO A 286 23.52 8.28 -17.28
CA PRO A 286 22.47 7.54 -16.58
C PRO A 286 22.94 6.97 -15.23
N PHE A 287 22.01 6.88 -14.29
CA PHE A 287 22.20 6.07 -13.09
C PHE A 287 22.22 4.57 -13.46
N PRO A 288 23.06 3.75 -12.81
CA PRO A 288 22.82 2.32 -12.73
C PRO A 288 21.56 2.08 -11.90
N ALA A 289 20.97 0.89 -12.04
CA ALA A 289 19.91 0.47 -11.13
C ALA A 289 20.39 0.57 -9.68
N PRO A 290 19.61 1.20 -8.77
CA PRO A 290 19.95 1.25 -7.36
C PRO A 290 20.06 -0.15 -6.76
N PRO A 291 20.96 -0.37 -5.78
CA PRO A 291 20.93 -1.60 -5.01
C PRO A 291 19.59 -1.71 -4.27
N LEU A 292 19.01 -2.90 -4.29
CA LEU A 292 17.79 -3.25 -3.57
C LEU A 292 18.11 -3.50 -2.09
N ARG A 293 17.27 -3.02 -1.18
CA ARG A 293 17.32 -3.45 0.22
C ARG A 293 17.03 -4.94 0.33
N THR A 294 17.76 -5.59 1.23
CA THR A 294 17.54 -6.98 1.61
C THR A 294 16.17 -7.12 2.26
N ARG A 295 15.32 -7.99 1.69
CA ARG A 295 14.08 -8.43 2.33
C ARG A 295 14.39 -9.51 3.36
N GLY A 296 13.63 -9.51 4.45
CA GLY A 296 13.74 -10.51 5.49
C GLY A 296 14.89 -10.29 6.46
N THR A 297 14.79 -10.96 7.60
CA THR A 297 15.71 -10.87 8.73
C THR A 297 16.37 -12.21 9.06
N GLY A 298 16.00 -13.27 8.35
CA GLY A 298 16.32 -14.66 8.67
C GLY A 298 15.49 -15.23 9.82
N GLN A 299 14.62 -14.44 10.46
CA GLN A 299 13.70 -14.91 11.49
C GLN A 299 12.39 -15.33 10.83
N THR A 300 11.88 -16.53 11.10
CA THR A 300 10.70 -17.06 10.42
C THR A 300 9.56 -17.28 11.39
N GLU A 301 8.34 -17.06 10.92
CA GLU A 301 7.11 -17.39 11.64
C GLU A 301 6.78 -18.89 11.60
N ILE A 302 7.56 -19.73 10.88
CA ILE A 302 7.18 -21.12 10.61
C ILE A 302 6.92 -21.95 11.88
N ASP A 303 7.58 -21.63 12.99
CA ASP A 303 7.38 -22.30 14.29
C ASP A 303 5.98 -22.01 14.89
N LEU A 304 5.26 -21.00 14.37
CA LEU A 304 3.87 -20.67 14.72
C LEU A 304 2.84 -21.42 13.85
N THR A 305 3.28 -22.27 12.91
CA THR A 305 2.36 -23.14 12.13
C THR A 305 1.44 -23.99 13.01
N PRO A 306 1.89 -24.56 14.15
CA PRO A 306 0.99 -25.26 15.08
C PRO A 306 -0.11 -24.36 15.64
N ALA A 307 0.19 -23.09 15.95
CA ALA A 307 -0.80 -22.13 16.45
C ALA A 307 -1.89 -21.88 15.40
N LEU A 308 -1.48 -21.63 14.15
CA LEU A 308 -2.40 -21.47 13.04
C LEU A 308 -3.26 -22.73 12.81
N ALA A 309 -2.66 -23.93 12.94
CA ALA A 309 -3.38 -25.19 12.81
C ALA A 309 -4.44 -25.40 13.93
N ARG A 310 -4.16 -24.94 15.16
CA ARG A 310 -5.15 -24.95 16.25
C ARG A 310 -6.30 -24.01 15.95
N LEU A 311 -6.01 -22.78 15.50
CA LEU A 311 -7.02 -21.81 15.11
C LEU A 311 -7.91 -22.36 13.98
N ARG A 312 -7.30 -22.91 12.92
CA ARG A 312 -8.01 -23.57 11.82
C ARG A 312 -8.99 -24.63 12.32
N ALA A 313 -8.53 -25.51 13.20
CA ALA A 313 -9.36 -26.59 13.75
C ALA A 313 -10.56 -26.04 14.55
N ALA A 314 -10.33 -25.01 15.37
CA ALA A 314 -11.37 -24.34 16.14
C ALA A 314 -12.43 -23.67 15.24
N ILE A 315 -11.99 -22.96 14.18
CA ILE A 315 -12.89 -22.35 13.18
C ILE A 315 -13.77 -23.43 12.53
N ILE A 316 -13.18 -24.52 12.06
CA ILE A 316 -13.94 -25.60 11.41
C ILE A 316 -14.92 -26.24 12.39
N GLN A 317 -14.50 -26.51 13.63
CA GLN A 317 -15.36 -27.09 14.65
C GLN A 317 -16.55 -26.19 14.98
N GLN A 318 -16.32 -24.87 15.10
CA GLN A 318 -17.34 -23.88 15.40
C GLN A 318 -18.45 -23.83 14.34
N TYR A 319 -18.14 -24.08 13.07
CA TYR A 319 -19.16 -24.07 12.01
C TYR A 319 -19.70 -25.46 11.66
N ALA A 320 -18.96 -26.54 11.95
CA ALA A 320 -19.46 -27.90 11.80
C ALA A 320 -20.67 -28.18 12.71
N ILE A 321 -20.74 -27.58 13.90
CA ILE A 321 -21.90 -27.70 14.81
C ILE A 321 -23.20 -27.11 14.21
N PHE A 322 -23.08 -26.18 13.26
CA PHE A 322 -24.19 -25.60 12.51
C PHE A 322 -24.48 -26.35 11.20
N GLY A 323 -23.86 -27.51 10.98
CA GLY A 323 -24.04 -28.31 9.77
C GLY A 323 -23.38 -27.69 8.53
N CYS A 324 -22.39 -26.82 8.70
CA CYS A 324 -21.67 -26.22 7.59
C CYS A 324 -20.56 -27.12 7.05
N THR A 325 -20.36 -27.07 5.74
CA THR A 325 -19.24 -27.70 5.04
C THR A 325 -18.16 -26.66 4.77
N ALA A 326 -16.88 -27.06 4.86
CA ALA A 326 -15.73 -26.19 4.69
C ALA A 326 -15.02 -26.47 3.36
N LYS A 327 -14.72 -25.42 2.58
CA LYS A 327 -13.83 -25.46 1.41
C LYS A 327 -12.68 -24.49 1.63
N GLU A 328 -11.46 -24.99 1.63
CA GLU A 328 -10.27 -24.16 1.80
C GLU A 328 -9.71 -23.69 0.46
N TYR A 329 -9.14 -22.49 0.45
CA TYR A 329 -8.48 -21.90 -0.72
C TYR A 329 -6.97 -21.87 -0.53
N VAL A 330 -6.23 -22.01 -1.63
CA VAL A 330 -4.77 -21.91 -1.61
C VAL A 330 -4.37 -20.45 -1.72
N THR A 331 -3.75 -19.93 -0.66
CA THR A 331 -3.11 -18.61 -0.71
C THR A 331 -1.76 -18.71 -1.40
N LYS A 332 -1.49 -17.77 -2.32
CA LYS A 332 -0.20 -17.63 -3.00
C LYS A 332 0.31 -16.19 -2.87
N THR A 333 1.59 -16.00 -3.13
CA THR A 333 2.17 -14.66 -3.28
C THR A 333 1.61 -14.01 -4.53
N VAL A 334 1.13 -12.78 -4.41
CA VAL A 334 0.79 -11.93 -5.54
C VAL A 334 1.79 -10.77 -5.56
N ALA A 335 2.25 -10.31 -6.72
CA ALA A 335 2.99 -9.05 -6.83
C ALA A 335 4.24 -8.87 -5.90
N TYR A 336 5.18 -9.84 -5.87
CA TYR A 336 6.32 -9.82 -4.94
C TYR A 336 7.45 -8.83 -5.29
N GLU A 337 7.87 -8.79 -6.56
CA GLU A 337 9.04 -8.02 -7.02
C GLU A 337 8.82 -7.43 -8.42
N GLY A 338 8.64 -6.11 -8.54
CA GLY A 338 8.34 -5.44 -9.81
C GLY A 338 9.35 -5.72 -10.94
N TYR A 339 10.64 -5.87 -10.64
CA TYR A 339 11.64 -6.24 -11.64
C TYR A 339 11.48 -7.68 -12.16
N ASP A 340 11.09 -8.63 -11.31
CA ASP A 340 10.79 -10.00 -11.73
C ASP A 340 9.55 -10.01 -12.63
N PHE A 341 8.47 -9.37 -12.18
CA PHE A 341 7.22 -9.29 -12.94
C PHE A 341 7.40 -8.61 -14.30
N THR A 342 8.23 -7.58 -14.36
CA THR A 342 8.57 -6.90 -15.63
C THR A 342 9.31 -7.84 -16.59
N GLN A 343 10.23 -8.67 -16.09
CA GLN A 343 10.94 -9.66 -16.92
C GLN A 343 10.02 -10.77 -17.43
N ARG A 344 9.06 -11.20 -16.60
CA ARG A 344 8.04 -12.19 -16.97
C ARG A 344 6.93 -11.61 -17.85
N LYS A 345 6.90 -10.30 -18.06
CA LYS A 345 5.86 -9.57 -18.82
C LYS A 345 4.47 -9.72 -18.16
N VAL A 346 4.45 -9.77 -16.83
CA VAL A 346 3.24 -9.92 -16.00
C VAL A 346 2.99 -8.64 -15.21
N THR A 347 1.72 -8.33 -15.01
CA THR A 347 1.26 -7.17 -14.25
C THR A 347 1.33 -7.45 -12.75
N THR A 348 1.64 -6.42 -11.97
CA THR A 348 1.49 -6.45 -10.50
C THR A 348 0.29 -5.63 -10.04
N LEU A 349 -0.26 -4.79 -10.93
CA LEU A 349 -1.30 -3.82 -10.61
C LEU A 349 -0.95 -2.92 -9.41
N GLY A 350 0.34 -2.59 -9.26
CA GLY A 350 0.84 -1.61 -8.31
C GLY A 350 1.58 -2.20 -7.11
N ASP A 351 2.52 -3.13 -7.31
CA ASP A 351 3.37 -3.61 -6.20
C ASP A 351 4.20 -2.51 -5.58
N THR A 352 4.44 -2.56 -4.28
CA THR A 352 5.55 -1.84 -3.65
C THR A 352 6.48 -2.82 -2.99
N ARG A 353 7.80 -2.62 -3.13
CA ARG A 353 8.76 -3.55 -2.51
C ARG A 353 8.70 -3.49 -0.99
N ASP A 354 8.14 -2.44 -0.41
CA ASP A 354 7.94 -2.35 1.03
C ASP A 354 6.69 -3.07 1.56
N ALA A 355 6.00 -3.84 0.71
CA ALA A 355 4.98 -4.80 1.10
C ALA A 355 5.33 -6.23 0.67
N LEU A 356 4.69 -7.19 1.35
CA LEU A 356 4.43 -8.54 0.86
C LEU A 356 2.92 -8.65 0.60
N TYR A 357 2.54 -9.16 -0.56
CA TYR A 357 1.14 -9.39 -0.89
C TYR A 357 0.87 -10.89 -1.05
N LEU A 358 -0.20 -11.34 -0.43
CA LEU A 358 -0.72 -12.69 -0.54
C LEU A 358 -2.14 -12.62 -1.08
N GLY A 359 -2.60 -13.64 -1.79
CA GLY A 359 -3.96 -13.67 -2.32
C GLY A 359 -4.52 -15.08 -2.49
N ALA A 360 -5.85 -15.17 -2.45
CA ALA A 360 -6.61 -16.39 -2.61
C ALA A 360 -7.93 -16.12 -3.38
N GLY A 361 -8.47 -17.14 -4.02
CA GLY A 361 -9.73 -17.07 -4.77
C GLY A 361 -9.53 -16.78 -6.26
N THR A 362 -10.52 -16.11 -6.86
CA THR A 362 -10.54 -15.81 -8.29
C THR A 362 -9.90 -14.44 -8.54
N LEU A 363 -8.61 -14.41 -8.88
CA LEU A 363 -7.85 -13.21 -9.27
C LEU A 363 -6.89 -13.58 -10.43
N PRO A 364 -7.40 -13.76 -11.66
CA PRO A 364 -6.64 -14.35 -12.76
C PRO A 364 -5.40 -13.51 -13.16
N GLU A 365 -5.37 -12.20 -12.87
CA GLU A 365 -4.18 -11.37 -13.11
C GLU A 365 -2.95 -11.79 -12.29
N PHE A 366 -3.15 -12.60 -11.25
CA PHE A 366 -2.10 -13.09 -10.36
C PHE A 366 -1.97 -14.62 -10.36
N ASP A 367 -2.44 -15.31 -11.41
CA ASP A 367 -2.45 -16.78 -11.52
C ASP A 367 -3.20 -17.47 -10.35
N LEU A 368 -4.30 -16.84 -9.94
CA LEU A 368 -5.24 -17.33 -8.93
C LEU A 368 -6.59 -17.64 -9.60
N ASP A 369 -6.82 -18.93 -9.87
CA ASP A 369 -7.99 -19.43 -10.61
C ASP A 369 -8.96 -20.24 -9.74
N ASP A 370 -8.78 -20.24 -8.42
CA ASP A 370 -9.62 -21.00 -7.50
C ASP A 370 -11.00 -20.33 -7.40
N GLU A 371 -12.01 -20.93 -8.04
CA GLU A 371 -13.36 -20.37 -8.08
C GLU A 371 -13.91 -20.06 -6.68
N MET A 372 -14.03 -18.77 -6.40
CA MET A 372 -14.57 -18.21 -5.17
C MET A 372 -15.77 -17.33 -5.49
N MET A 373 -16.91 -17.69 -4.92
CA MET A 373 -18.16 -16.96 -4.95
C MET A 373 -18.87 -17.19 -3.62
N LEU A 374 -19.74 -16.26 -3.23
CA LEU A 374 -20.61 -16.40 -2.06
C LEU A 374 -22.06 -16.28 -2.54
N THR A 375 -22.85 -17.34 -2.42
CA THR A 375 -24.31 -17.29 -2.54
C THR A 375 -24.95 -16.93 -1.20
N GLU A 376 -26.27 -16.78 -1.16
CA GLU A 376 -27.01 -16.57 0.09
C GLU A 376 -26.62 -17.58 1.20
N GLY A 377 -26.33 -17.06 2.40
CA GLY A 377 -25.95 -17.85 3.58
C GLY A 377 -24.51 -18.38 3.58
N GLU A 378 -23.75 -18.22 2.49
CA GLU A 378 -22.34 -18.57 2.45
C GLU A 378 -21.45 -17.41 2.92
N PHE A 379 -20.33 -17.74 3.54
CA PHE A 379 -19.35 -16.76 4.00
C PHE A 379 -17.94 -17.32 3.96
N LEU A 380 -16.95 -16.43 4.03
CA LEU A 380 -15.54 -16.79 4.19
C LEU A 380 -15.09 -16.49 5.62
N ILE A 381 -14.08 -17.22 6.07
CA ILE A 381 -13.23 -16.86 7.20
C ILE A 381 -11.82 -16.71 6.67
N ALA A 382 -11.31 -15.48 6.73
CA ALA A 382 -9.91 -15.16 6.46
C ALA A 382 -9.16 -15.19 7.80
N TYR A 383 -8.09 -15.97 7.90
CA TYR A 383 -7.38 -16.19 9.16
C TYR A 383 -5.89 -16.37 8.92
N GLY A 384 -5.08 -16.02 9.91
CA GLY A 384 -3.63 -15.99 9.76
C GLY A 384 -2.93 -15.68 11.07
N LEU A 385 -1.63 -15.42 10.98
CA LEU A 385 -0.88 -14.89 12.12
C LEU A 385 -1.09 -13.38 12.20
N ASN A 386 -1.00 -12.82 13.40
CA ASN A 386 -0.89 -11.39 13.59
C ASN A 386 0.53 -10.95 13.21
N HIS A 387 0.75 -10.67 11.92
CA HIS A 387 2.06 -10.30 11.39
C HIS A 387 2.66 -9.01 11.99
N MET A 388 1.86 -8.19 12.67
CA MET A 388 2.35 -7.06 13.45
C MET A 388 2.91 -7.53 14.80
N ALA A 389 2.23 -8.45 15.49
CA ALA A 389 2.69 -9.02 16.75
C ALA A 389 3.96 -9.87 16.58
N THR A 390 4.11 -10.56 15.44
CA THR A 390 5.33 -11.33 15.10
C THR A 390 6.48 -10.45 14.62
N GLY A 391 6.24 -9.15 14.37
CA GLY A 391 7.24 -8.21 13.88
C GLY A 391 7.54 -8.33 12.38
N LYS A 392 6.66 -8.94 11.58
CA LYS A 392 6.77 -9.03 10.12
C LYS A 392 6.19 -7.85 9.35
N ALA A 393 5.36 -7.04 10.01
CA ALA A 393 4.80 -5.82 9.44
C ALA A 393 4.63 -4.75 10.53
N THR A 394 4.58 -3.48 10.15
CA THR A 394 4.04 -2.40 11.01
C THR A 394 2.61 -2.04 10.68
N TYR A 395 2.11 -2.49 9.52
CA TYR A 395 0.77 -2.25 9.04
C TYR A 395 0.34 -3.44 8.20
N VAL A 396 -0.84 -3.99 8.48
CA VAL A 396 -1.45 -5.05 7.66
C VAL A 396 -2.82 -4.62 7.20
N ASN A 397 -3.28 -5.17 6.08
CA ASN A 397 -4.70 -5.14 5.79
C ASN A 397 -5.17 -6.33 4.97
N LEU A 398 -6.47 -6.58 5.07
CA LEU A 398 -7.23 -7.58 4.35
C LEU A 398 -8.20 -6.85 3.43
N ASN A 399 -8.31 -7.25 2.17
CA ASN A 399 -9.31 -6.71 1.26
C ASN A 399 -10.03 -7.85 0.54
N ALA A 400 -11.34 -7.70 0.40
CA ALA A 400 -12.15 -8.55 -0.46
C ALA A 400 -12.49 -7.78 -1.75
N TYR A 401 -12.37 -8.47 -2.87
CA TYR A 401 -12.55 -7.94 -4.20
C TYR A 401 -13.59 -8.73 -4.97
N THR A 402 -14.24 -8.09 -5.92
CA THR A 402 -14.77 -8.77 -7.10
C THR A 402 -13.73 -8.74 -8.22
N SER A 403 -13.47 -9.87 -8.85
CA SER A 403 -12.64 -9.98 -10.06
C SER A 403 -13.45 -9.87 -11.36
N GLY A 404 -14.77 -9.65 -11.25
CA GLY A 404 -15.62 -9.28 -12.39
C GLY A 404 -15.15 -7.98 -13.05
N PRO A 405 -15.75 -7.54 -14.18
CA PRO A 405 -15.19 -6.49 -15.04
C PRO A 405 -14.68 -5.24 -14.29
N SER A 406 -15.32 -4.90 -13.18
CA SER A 406 -14.96 -3.78 -12.31
C SER A 406 -13.65 -3.90 -11.54
N LYS A 407 -13.12 -5.11 -11.24
CA LYS A 407 -11.90 -5.32 -10.42
C LYS A 407 -11.90 -4.48 -9.13
N MET A 408 -13.01 -4.52 -8.41
CA MET A 408 -13.35 -3.54 -7.37
C MET A 408 -13.21 -4.09 -5.96
N ALA A 409 -12.64 -3.30 -5.06
CA ALA A 409 -12.70 -3.60 -3.63
C ALA A 409 -14.13 -3.47 -3.12
N LEU A 410 -14.59 -4.51 -2.43
CA LEU A 410 -15.93 -4.59 -1.83
C LEU A 410 -15.90 -4.32 -0.33
N GLY A 411 -14.71 -4.28 0.26
CA GLY A 411 -14.50 -4.06 1.68
C GLY A 411 -13.05 -4.29 2.08
N SER A 412 -12.65 -3.67 3.19
CA SER A 412 -11.34 -3.80 3.79
C SER A 412 -11.47 -4.00 5.30
N ALA A 413 -10.55 -4.78 5.88
CA ALA A 413 -10.31 -4.82 7.31
C ALA A 413 -8.84 -4.42 7.59
N PHE A 414 -8.65 -3.65 8.65
CA PHE A 414 -7.39 -3.06 9.08
C PHE A 414 -7.00 -3.60 10.47
N PRO A 415 -5.80 -3.30 10.99
CA PRO A 415 -5.31 -3.91 12.23
C PRO A 415 -6.29 -3.80 13.41
N ASP A 416 -6.91 -2.63 13.58
CA ASP A 416 -7.89 -2.38 14.65
C ASP A 416 -9.17 -3.23 14.48
N ASP A 417 -9.55 -3.59 13.25
CA ASP A 417 -10.67 -4.50 12.99
C ASP A 417 -10.28 -5.94 13.34
N LEU A 418 -9.03 -6.34 13.07
CA LEU A 418 -8.54 -7.70 13.27
C LEU A 418 -8.20 -8.01 14.74
N GLU A 419 -7.97 -6.98 15.56
CA GLU A 419 -7.55 -7.11 16.95
C GLU A 419 -8.55 -7.95 17.78
N GLY A 420 -8.06 -9.02 18.39
CA GLY A 420 -8.88 -9.92 19.23
C GLY A 420 -9.88 -10.80 18.48
N SER A 421 -9.89 -10.76 17.15
CA SER A 421 -10.84 -11.54 16.34
C SER A 421 -10.71 -13.06 16.50
N ALA A 422 -9.54 -13.56 16.92
CA ALA A 422 -9.31 -14.98 17.21
C ALA A 422 -9.92 -15.45 18.55
N TYR A 423 -10.23 -14.54 19.49
CA TYR A 423 -10.72 -14.90 20.83
C TYR A 423 -12.03 -15.70 20.79
N GLN A 424 -12.87 -15.48 19.77
CA GLN A 424 -14.11 -16.24 19.59
C GLN A 424 -13.89 -17.73 19.27
N TYR A 425 -12.69 -18.12 18.85
CA TYR A 425 -12.34 -19.50 18.49
C TYR A 425 -11.39 -20.15 19.50
N LEU A 426 -10.40 -19.41 19.99
CA LEU A 426 -9.35 -19.93 20.86
C LEU A 426 -9.45 -19.48 22.32
N SER A 427 -10.40 -18.61 22.68
CA SER A 427 -10.53 -17.91 23.98
C SER A 427 -9.44 -16.86 24.26
N TRP A 428 -9.73 -15.91 25.15
CA TRP A 428 -8.85 -14.75 25.42
C TRP A 428 -7.61 -15.09 26.27
N ASP A 429 -7.64 -16.20 27.01
CA ASP A 429 -6.54 -16.67 27.85
C ASP A 429 -5.61 -17.66 27.14
N ASP A 430 -5.90 -18.02 25.88
CA ASP A 430 -5.00 -18.81 25.04
C ASP A 430 -3.90 -17.90 24.44
N PRO A 431 -2.61 -18.23 24.66
CA PRO A 431 -1.50 -17.42 24.17
C PRO A 431 -1.43 -17.32 22.63
N ASP A 432 -2.03 -18.25 21.89
CA ASP A 432 -2.04 -18.19 20.42
C ASP A 432 -3.05 -17.17 19.90
N SER A 433 -4.02 -16.75 20.72
CA SER A 433 -5.06 -15.82 20.29
C SER A 433 -4.54 -14.41 20.01
N GLU A 434 -3.52 -13.93 20.74
CA GLU A 434 -2.89 -12.64 20.46
C GLU A 434 -1.98 -12.70 19.22
N LEU A 435 -1.47 -13.90 18.90
CA LEU A 435 -0.56 -14.17 17.78
C LEU A 435 -1.29 -14.53 16.49
N THR A 436 -2.62 -14.61 16.51
CA THR A 436 -3.44 -15.02 15.38
C THR A 436 -4.65 -14.10 15.20
N TYR A 437 -5.30 -14.18 14.06
CA TYR A 437 -6.55 -13.47 13.80
C TYR A 437 -7.49 -14.34 12.96
N ALA A 438 -8.81 -14.10 13.06
CA ALA A 438 -9.82 -14.76 12.23
C ALA A 438 -11.01 -13.83 11.99
N TYR A 439 -11.19 -13.41 10.75
CA TYR A 439 -12.16 -12.40 10.35
C TYR A 439 -13.14 -12.95 9.32
N LYS A 440 -14.44 -12.79 9.57
CA LYS A 440 -15.50 -13.23 8.66
C LYS A 440 -15.64 -12.26 7.51
N ILE A 441 -15.94 -12.77 6.32
CA ILE A 441 -16.29 -11.98 5.13
C ILE A 441 -17.62 -12.51 4.61
N SER A 442 -18.64 -11.67 4.55
CA SER A 442 -20.01 -12.07 4.22
C SER A 442 -20.74 -10.99 3.41
N ARG A 443 -21.78 -11.37 2.66
CA ARG A 443 -22.71 -10.39 2.07
C ARG A 443 -23.63 -9.75 3.11
N ASP A 444 -23.89 -10.47 4.18
CA ASP A 444 -24.71 -10.02 5.29
C ASP A 444 -24.00 -10.33 6.60
N CYS A 445 -23.70 -9.27 7.34
CA CYS A 445 -23.14 -9.36 8.68
C CYS A 445 -24.18 -9.06 9.76
N ARG A 446 -25.45 -8.83 9.42
CA ARG A 446 -26.49 -8.55 10.41
C ARG A 446 -26.80 -9.80 11.23
N ILE A 447 -26.90 -9.61 12.54
CA ILE A 447 -27.52 -10.59 13.46
C ILE A 447 -29.03 -10.32 13.51
N ASP A 448 -29.41 -9.06 13.63
CA ASP A 448 -30.79 -8.57 13.57
C ASP A 448 -30.85 -7.16 12.93
N GLU A 449 -31.98 -6.46 13.03
CA GLU A 449 -32.15 -5.14 12.41
C GLU A 449 -31.22 -4.05 12.99
N GLU A 450 -30.72 -4.22 14.22
CA GLU A 450 -29.96 -3.20 14.94
C GLU A 450 -28.51 -3.61 15.23
N THR A 451 -28.17 -4.89 15.09
CA THR A 451 -26.86 -5.44 15.47
C THR A 451 -26.19 -6.20 14.34
N ASN A 452 -24.88 -5.96 14.18
CA ASN A 452 -24.01 -6.71 13.29
C ASN A 452 -23.13 -7.68 14.09
N GLU A 453 -22.77 -8.78 13.44
CA GLU A 453 -21.79 -9.74 13.93
C GLU A 453 -20.44 -9.05 14.13
N PRO A 454 -19.81 -9.22 15.30
CA PRO A 454 -18.46 -8.73 15.50
C PRO A 454 -17.49 -9.46 14.57
N PHE A 455 -16.41 -8.79 14.19
CA PHE A 455 -15.37 -9.35 13.32
C PHE A 455 -15.89 -9.85 11.96
N CYS A 456 -16.85 -9.13 11.36
CA CYS A 456 -17.44 -9.44 10.07
C CYS A 456 -17.29 -8.28 9.07
N LEU A 457 -16.57 -8.53 7.98
CA LEU A 457 -16.49 -7.65 6.82
C LEU A 457 -17.73 -7.86 5.94
N GLN A 458 -18.64 -6.89 5.93
CA GLN A 458 -19.75 -6.92 4.99
C GLN A 458 -19.29 -6.45 3.61
N LEU A 459 -19.46 -7.32 2.60
CA LEU A 459 -19.19 -6.99 1.21
C LEU A 459 -20.26 -6.02 0.67
N ALA A 460 -19.81 -4.89 0.14
CA ALA A 460 -20.69 -3.91 -0.48
C ALA A 460 -19.99 -3.19 -1.63
N VAL A 461 -20.77 -2.72 -2.62
CA VAL A 461 -20.24 -1.78 -3.61
C VAL A 461 -20.05 -0.43 -2.90
N PRO A 462 -18.81 0.09 -2.82
CA PRO A 462 -18.49 1.25 -1.97
C PRO A 462 -19.10 2.57 -2.47
N VAL A 463 -19.46 2.64 -3.75
CA VAL A 463 -20.07 3.82 -4.38
C VAL A 463 -21.52 3.50 -4.70
N ALA A 464 -22.44 4.23 -4.06
CA ALA A 464 -23.86 4.04 -4.25
C ALA A 464 -24.27 4.20 -5.73
N GLY A 465 -25.06 3.26 -6.24
CA GLY A 465 -25.53 3.26 -7.63
C GLY A 465 -24.48 2.88 -8.68
N CYS A 466 -23.26 2.52 -8.27
CA CYS A 466 -22.23 2.08 -9.20
C CYS A 466 -22.53 0.68 -9.77
N THR A 467 -22.44 0.56 -11.09
CA THR A 467 -22.69 -0.67 -11.85
C THR A 467 -21.49 -1.00 -12.74
N ASN A 468 -21.48 -2.20 -13.32
CA ASN A 468 -20.58 -2.49 -14.43
C ASN A 468 -20.93 -1.60 -15.64
N LYS A 469 -19.99 -1.46 -16.58
CA LYS A 469 -20.17 -0.61 -17.77
C LYS A 469 -21.36 -1.00 -18.65
N ASP A 470 -21.79 -2.26 -18.60
CA ASP A 470 -22.97 -2.76 -19.31
C ASP A 470 -24.28 -2.56 -18.53
N GLY A 471 -24.22 -1.93 -17.35
CA GLY A 471 -25.35 -1.68 -16.46
C GLY A 471 -25.65 -2.83 -15.50
N SER A 472 -24.91 -3.95 -15.55
CA SER A 472 -25.11 -5.07 -14.62
C SER A 472 -24.60 -4.75 -13.21
N GLU A 473 -25.18 -5.44 -12.22
CA GLU A 473 -24.75 -5.31 -10.83
C GLU A 473 -23.31 -5.83 -10.64
N ILE A 474 -22.52 -5.12 -9.84
CA ILE A 474 -21.11 -5.46 -9.57
C ILE A 474 -20.98 -6.68 -8.66
N LEU A 475 -21.90 -6.80 -7.69
CA LEU A 475 -21.86 -7.79 -6.62
C LEU A 475 -23.18 -8.59 -6.58
N THR A 476 -23.17 -9.77 -7.19
CA THR A 476 -24.27 -10.75 -7.21
C THR A 476 -23.75 -12.10 -6.70
N ASP A 477 -24.63 -13.06 -6.43
CA ASP A 477 -24.26 -14.42 -5.95
C ASP A 477 -23.29 -15.18 -6.86
N THR A 478 -23.16 -14.78 -8.13
CA THR A 478 -22.24 -15.35 -9.11
C THR A 478 -21.03 -14.45 -9.39
N SER A 479 -20.87 -13.33 -8.67
CA SER A 479 -19.69 -12.48 -8.82
C SER A 479 -18.45 -13.25 -8.34
N PRO A 480 -17.41 -13.37 -9.18
CA PRO A 480 -16.17 -14.01 -8.77
C PRO A 480 -15.46 -13.09 -7.76
N LEU A 481 -14.99 -13.68 -6.67
CA LEU A 481 -14.38 -12.99 -5.55
C LEU A 481 -12.91 -13.35 -5.41
N GLY A 482 -12.15 -12.43 -4.82
CA GLY A 482 -10.78 -12.65 -4.43
C GLY A 482 -10.48 -11.96 -3.11
N VAL A 483 -9.50 -12.49 -2.38
CA VAL A 483 -9.04 -11.90 -1.12
C VAL A 483 -7.56 -11.62 -1.25
N ILE A 484 -7.13 -10.40 -0.88
CA ILE A 484 -5.71 -10.02 -0.84
C ILE A 484 -5.35 -9.58 0.57
N PHE A 485 -4.24 -10.11 1.07
CA PHE A 485 -3.59 -9.73 2.32
C PHE A 485 -2.35 -8.92 1.97
N ARG A 486 -2.09 -7.86 2.75
CA ARG A 486 -0.92 -7.02 2.55
C ARG A 486 -0.21 -6.79 3.86
N LEU A 487 1.08 -7.05 3.86
CA LEU A 487 1.97 -6.89 5.01
C LEU A 487 2.99 -5.82 4.66
N TYR A 488 2.87 -4.64 5.26
CA TYR A 488 3.73 -3.50 4.97
C TYR A 488 4.82 -3.32 6.03
N LEU A 489 6.02 -3.00 5.57
CA LEU A 489 7.17 -2.58 6.36
C LEU A 489 7.55 -3.57 7.47
N GLU A 490 8.44 -4.51 7.15
CA GLU A 490 9.15 -5.26 8.19
C GLU A 490 10.08 -4.27 8.94
N PRO A 491 9.88 -4.03 10.25
CA PRO A 491 10.54 -2.93 10.97
C PRO A 491 12.08 -2.91 10.86
N PRO A 492 12.81 -4.04 10.95
CA PRO A 492 14.27 -4.02 10.91
C PRO A 492 14.89 -3.70 9.54
N THR A 493 14.14 -3.89 8.46
CA THR A 493 14.65 -3.77 7.07
C THR A 493 14.00 -2.61 6.31
N SER A 494 12.90 -2.05 6.86
CA SER A 494 12.07 -1.00 6.27
C SER A 494 11.47 -1.35 4.90
N ILE A 495 11.60 -2.60 4.48
CA ILE A 495 11.10 -3.19 3.22
C ILE A 495 10.07 -4.28 3.61
N GLY A 496 9.34 -4.87 2.66
CA GLY A 496 8.37 -5.90 3.02
C GLY A 496 9.08 -7.20 3.42
N ALA A 497 8.44 -7.99 4.28
CA ALA A 497 8.96 -9.28 4.73
C ALA A 497 9.29 -10.22 3.55
N ALA A 498 10.24 -11.14 3.76
CA ALA A 498 10.57 -12.16 2.77
C ALA A 498 9.57 -13.31 2.82
N CYS A 499 9.12 -13.80 1.65
CA CYS A 499 8.17 -14.91 1.56
C CYS A 499 8.53 -16.14 2.43
N PRO A 500 9.79 -16.63 2.47
CA PRO A 500 10.13 -17.82 3.26
C PRO A 500 10.06 -17.62 4.78
N GLU A 501 9.88 -16.39 5.24
CA GLU A 501 9.84 -16.03 6.66
C GLU A 501 8.42 -15.84 7.20
N VAL A 502 7.42 -15.87 6.32
CA VAL A 502 6.03 -15.57 6.65
C VAL A 502 5.19 -16.83 6.53
N VAL A 503 4.38 -17.12 7.55
CA VAL A 503 3.31 -18.13 7.43
C VAL A 503 2.13 -17.46 6.75
N TYR A 504 1.72 -17.97 5.59
CA TYR A 504 0.71 -17.28 4.80
C TYR A 504 -0.68 -17.32 5.45
N ASP A 505 -1.39 -16.20 5.33
CA ASP A 505 -2.81 -16.12 5.62
C ASP A 505 -3.62 -17.13 4.79
N GLN A 506 -4.75 -17.56 5.31
CA GLN A 506 -5.56 -18.64 4.74
C GLN A 506 -7.04 -18.22 4.67
N VAL A 507 -7.79 -18.86 3.77
CA VAL A 507 -9.22 -18.58 3.59
C VAL A 507 -10.00 -19.89 3.55
N ILE A 508 -11.06 -19.96 4.36
CA ILE A 508 -12.04 -21.06 4.34
C ILE A 508 -13.41 -20.50 3.96
N LYS A 509 -14.07 -21.09 2.97
CA LYS A 509 -15.48 -20.86 2.69
C LYS A 509 -16.34 -21.85 3.47
N PHE A 510 -17.42 -21.37 4.05
CA PHE A 510 -18.44 -22.17 4.69
C PHE A 510 -19.76 -22.12 3.92
N THR A 511 -20.33 -23.29 3.70
CA THR A 511 -21.68 -23.47 3.14
C THR A 511 -22.50 -24.26 4.15
N CYS A 512 -23.44 -23.58 4.79
CA CYS A 512 -24.32 -24.18 5.81
C CYS A 512 -25.56 -24.77 5.17
N ALA A 513 -25.99 -25.96 5.61
CA ALA A 513 -27.30 -26.45 5.24
C ALA A 513 -28.33 -25.41 5.67
N GLN A 514 -29.17 -24.92 4.75
CA GLN A 514 -30.24 -24.01 5.11
C GLN A 514 -31.09 -24.67 6.20
N GLY A 515 -31.00 -24.13 7.42
CA GLY A 515 -31.85 -24.56 8.50
C GLY A 515 -33.28 -24.25 8.12
N THR A 516 -34.11 -25.28 7.98
CA THR A 516 -35.54 -25.14 8.24
C THR A 516 -35.67 -24.41 9.57
N GLY A 517 -36.22 -23.20 9.54
CA GLY A 517 -36.27 -22.29 10.69
C GLY A 517 -36.68 -23.01 11.98
N ALA A 518 -35.94 -22.72 13.04
CA ALA A 518 -36.39 -22.96 14.41
C ALA A 518 -37.05 -21.70 14.94
#